data_AF-I7K1V8-F1
#
_entry.id   AF-I7K1V8-F1
#
_cell.length_a   1.000
_cell.length_b   1.000
_cell.length_c   1.000
_cell.angle_alpha   90.00
_cell.angle_beta   90.00
_cell.angle_gamma   90.00
#
_symmetry.space_group_name_H-M   'P 1'
#
loop_
_entity.id
_entity.type
_entity.pdbx_description
1 polymer ?
#
loop_
_entity_poly.entity_id
_entity_poly.type
_entity_poly.pdbx_seq_one_letter_code
_entity_poly.pdbx_strand_id
1 'polypeptide(L)' 'MEKKRIRIDADLNQGQLNIQFSDNLNDEKERGYILSAAFFSYAVNQGVTKDQVIEMVNNYYEGLDK' A
#
# COMPACT_ATOMS: atom_id res chain seq x y z
N MET A 1 10.59 0.42 -23.65
CA MET A 1 10.40 1.06 -22.33
C MET A 1 10.73 0.05 -21.25
N GLU A 2 11.46 0.46 -20.23
CA GLU A 2 11.74 -0.39 -19.07
C GLU A 2 10.47 -0.64 -18.25
N LYS A 3 10.31 -1.82 -17.66
CA LYS A 3 9.12 -2.15 -16.87
C LYS A 3 9.20 -1.49 -15.50
N LYS A 4 8.15 -0.74 -15.11
CA LYS A 4 7.99 -0.26 -13.73
C LYS A 4 7.72 -1.45 -12.82
N ARG A 5 8.36 -1.51 -11.65
CA ARG A 5 8.28 -2.61 -10.70
C ARG A 5 8.19 -2.09 -9.27
N ILE A 6 7.43 -2.82 -8.47
CA ILE A 6 7.37 -2.68 -7.01
C ILE A 6 7.74 -4.04 -6.42
N ARG A 7 8.67 -4.08 -5.48
CA ARG A 7 9.03 -5.27 -4.70
C ARG A 7 8.64 -5.03 -3.26
N ILE A 8 7.95 -6.00 -2.67
CA ILE A 8 7.53 -5.97 -1.27
C ILE A 8 8.17 -7.18 -0.60
N ASP A 9 9.06 -6.95 0.36
CA ASP A 9 9.67 -7.97 1.19
C ASP A 9 9.09 -7.85 2.61
N ALA A 10 8.48 -8.93 3.12
CA ALA A 10 7.91 -8.97 4.45
C ALA A 10 8.87 -9.70 5.41
N ASP A 11 9.39 -8.98 6.41
CA ASP A 11 10.09 -9.60 7.53
C ASP A 11 9.12 -9.76 8.69
N LEU A 12 8.50 -10.94 8.77
CA LEU A 12 7.51 -11.26 9.80
C LEU A 12 8.13 -11.39 11.20
N ASN A 13 9.44 -11.61 11.32
CA ASN A 13 10.10 -11.67 12.61
C ASN A 13 10.28 -10.27 13.22
N GLN A 14 10.46 -9.25 12.36
CA GLN A 14 10.59 -7.86 12.76
C GLN A 14 9.28 -7.07 12.64
N GLY A 15 8.22 -7.67 12.10
CA GLY A 15 6.95 -6.99 11.83
C GLY A 15 7.08 -5.88 10.80
N GLN A 16 8.00 -6.01 9.83
CA GLN A 16 8.33 -4.97 8.86
C GLN A 16 7.91 -5.35 7.44
N LEU A 17 7.46 -4.34 6.70
CA LEU A 17 7.26 -4.41 5.26
C LEU A 17 8.25 -3.45 4.60
N ASN A 18 9.13 -4.00 3.77
CA ASN A 18 10.10 -3.24 3.00
C ASN A 18 9.61 -3.10 1.56
N ILE A 19 9.50 -1.88 1.06
CA ILE A 19 9.01 -1.60 -0.29
C ILE A 19 10.13 -0.96 -1.11
N GLN A 20 10.43 -1.54 -2.28
CA GLN A 20 11.40 -1.03 -3.24
C GLN A 20 10.72 -0.73 -4.58
N PHE A 21 11.09 0.39 -5.20
CA PHE A 21 10.58 0.80 -6.51
C PHE A 21 11.70 0.73 -7.54
N SER A 22 11.38 0.41 -8.79
CA SER A 22 12.34 0.56 -9.89
C SER A 22 12.69 2.03 -10.12
N ASP A 23 13.89 2.29 -10.65
CA ASP A 23 14.43 3.65 -10.83
C ASP A 23 13.51 4.55 -11.67
N ASN A 24 12.80 3.96 -12.63
CA ASN A 24 11.85 4.63 -13.51
C ASN A 24 10.44 4.81 -12.92
N LEU A 25 10.23 4.45 -11.65
CA LEU A 25 9.02 4.71 -10.86
C LEU A 25 9.43 5.58 -9.68
N ASN A 26 9.71 6.86 -9.94
CA ASN A 26 10.23 7.83 -8.97
C ASN A 26 9.24 8.95 -8.59
N ASP A 27 8.12 9.06 -9.29
CA ASP A 27 7.05 9.99 -8.94
C ASP A 27 6.24 9.47 -7.73
N GLU A 28 6.15 10.29 -6.68
CA GLU A 28 5.49 9.91 -5.43
C GLU A 28 3.98 9.72 -5.59
N LYS A 29 3.33 10.51 -6.44
CA LYS A 29 1.88 10.41 -6.68
C LYS A 29 1.56 9.13 -7.44
N GLU A 30 2.38 8.78 -8.43
CA GLU A 30 2.26 7.53 -9.17
C GLU A 30 2.45 6.32 -8.23
N ARG A 31 3.48 6.34 -7.38
CA ARG A 31 3.69 5.31 -6.36
C ARG A 31 2.47 5.16 -5.44
N GLY A 32 1.97 6.29 -4.90
CA GLY A 32 0.80 6.30 -4.02
C GLY A 32 -0.45 5.75 -4.70
N TYR A 33 -0.68 6.11 -5.97
CA TYR A 33 -1.80 5.61 -6.76
C TYR A 33 -1.73 4.09 -6.95
N ILE A 34 -0.57 3.57 -7.35
CA ILE A 34 -0.39 2.13 -7.58
C ILE A 34 -0.58 1.33 -6.29
N LEU A 35 0.01 1.79 -5.17
CA LEU A 35 -0.11 1.10 -3.88
C LEU A 35 -1.55 1.11 -3.36
N SER A 36 -2.24 2.25 -3.47
CA SER A 36 -3.65 2.36 -3.08
C SER A 36 -4.54 1.45 -3.92
N ALA A 37 -4.33 1.44 -5.24
CA ALA A 37 -5.07 0.58 -6.16
C ALA A 37 -4.85 -0.92 -5.84
N ALA A 38 -3.60 -1.31 -5.55
CA ALA A 38 -3.27 -2.68 -5.18
C ALA A 38 -3.97 -3.09 -3.86
N PHE A 39 -3.93 -2.22 -2.84
CA PHE A 39 -4.61 -2.45 -1.57
C PHE A 39 -6.13 -2.59 -1.76
N PHE A 40 -6.78 -1.65 -2.46
CA PHE A 40 -8.22 -1.72 -2.67
C PHE A 40 -8.64 -2.94 -3.50
N SER A 41 -7.86 -3.30 -4.54
CA SER A 41 -8.13 -4.49 -5.35
C SER A 41 -8.04 -5.77 -4.51
N TYR A 42 -7.04 -5.87 -3.63
CA TYR A 42 -6.94 -6.98 -2.69
C TYR A 42 -8.11 -7.00 -1.71
N ALA A 43 -8.43 -5.87 -1.09
CA ALA A 43 -9.52 -5.75 -0.11
C ALA A 43 -10.87 -6.19 -0.70
N VAL A 44 -11.21 -5.73 -1.91
CA VAL A 44 -12.43 -6.12 -2.62
C VAL A 44 -12.46 -7.63 -2.90
N ASN A 45 -11.32 -8.22 -3.32
CA ASN A 45 -11.23 -9.66 -3.55
C ASN A 45 -11.38 -10.50 -2.28
N GLN A 46 -11.05 -9.93 -1.11
CA GLN A 46 -11.27 -10.58 0.19
C GLN A 46 -12.68 -10.34 0.75
N GLY A 47 -13.55 -9.64 0.02
CA GLY A 47 -14.91 -9.32 0.47
C GLY A 47 -14.96 -8.23 1.55
N VAL A 48 -13.89 -7.46 1.71
CA VAL A 48 -13.84 -6.34 2.66
C VAL A 48 -14.73 -5.22 2.14
N THR A 49 -15.68 -4.77 2.97
CA THR A 49 -16.59 -3.69 2.60
C THR A 49 -15.89 -2.34 2.67
N LYS A 50 -16.46 -1.34 1.99
CA LYS A 50 -15.99 0.04 2.07
C LYS A 50 -15.90 0.54 3.52
N ASP A 51 -16.90 0.23 4.34
CA ASP A 51 -16.94 0.68 5.74
C ASP A 51 -15.83 0.04 6.58
N GLN A 52 -15.53 -1.25 6.35
CA GLN A 52 -14.40 -1.92 6.99
C GLN A 52 -13.05 -1.33 6.55
N VAL A 53 -12.92 -0.95 5.27
CA VAL A 53 -11.72 -0.25 4.80
C VAL A 53 -11.57 1.12 5.47
N ILE A 54 -12.66 1.87 5.62
CA ILE A 54 -12.66 3.16 6.34
C ILE A 54 -12.27 2.96 7.81
N GLU A 55 -12.84 1.95 8.47
CA GLU A 55 -12.52 1.61 9.85
C GLU A 55 -11.05 1.22 10.02
N MET A 56 -10.49 0.41 9.10
CA MET A 56 -9.06 0.09 9.09
C MET A 56 -8.22 1.36 8.96
N VAL A 57 -8.56 2.27 8.05
CA VAL A 57 -7.80 3.51 7.89
C VAL A 57 -7.87 4.36 9.17
N ASN A 58 -9.06 4.54 9.74
CA ASN A 58 -9.23 5.35 10.95
C ASN A 58 -8.47 4.74 12.13
N ASN A 59 -8.62 3.44 12.39
CA ASN A 59 -7.99 2.78 13.54
C ASN A 59 -6.46 2.71 13.45
N TYR A 60 -5.89 2.64 12.25
CA TYR A 60 -4.44 2.55 12.06
C TYR A 60 -3.75 3.91 11.81
N TYR A 61 -4.49 4.95 11.37
CA TYR A 61 -3.94 6.25 11.00
C TYR A 61 -4.47 7.43 11.82
N GLU A 62 -5.33 7.22 12.83
CA GLU A 62 -5.78 8.26 13.79
C GLU A 62 -4.62 8.96 14.55
N GLY A 63 -3.37 8.50 14.41
CA GLY A 63 -2.18 9.12 15.00
C GLY A 63 -1.41 10.14 14.14
N LEU A 64 -1.93 10.55 12.98
CA LEU A 64 -1.27 11.54 12.11
C LEU A 64 -1.88 12.96 12.17
N ASP A 65 -2.56 13.30 13.27
CA ASP A 65 -2.68 14.70 13.66
C ASP A 65 -1.29 15.20 14.11
N LYS A 66 -0.57 15.84 13.19
CA LYS A 66 0.55 16.73 13.50
C LYS A 66 0.06 18.16 13.65
#